data_AF-A0A4Q3U9R8-F1
#
_entry.id   AF-A0A4Q3U9R8-F1
#
_cell.length_a   1.000
_cell.length_b   1.000
_cell.length_c   1.000
_cell.angle_alpha   90.00
_cell.angle_beta   90.00
_cell.angle_gamma   90.00
#
_symmetry.space_group_name_H-M   'P 1'
#
loop_
_entity.id
_entity.type
_entity.pdbx_description
1 polymer ?
#
loop_
_entity_poly.entity_id
_entity_poly.type
_entity_poly.pdbx_seq_one_letter_code
_entity_poly.pdbx_strand_id
1 'polypeptide(L)'
;MNPLLSLALASSQAAASAPWTLGYEALSRPDLLPAYRRSIQVGAVTSYDRTEGNDDGFSGKYSFVRKEGDTLVLADLQGPGVITRIHTPTPTDEPLEFYFDGETKPRLVLPYRQLFTGETAPFLKPLVGFAGGGGYSYIPIPYKKSVKVVLRAKSTQFYDLNYATYPTDAPIESYSPTESAKTRAERERAQKVLASTDLTPYNVPAGTKLSRHRFDTLLSPGKSVTLLDAKRGGRIAALRLGPTSSFAGKGRDVLLRISWDGEKTPSILVPAGDFF
;
A
#
# COMPACT_ATOMS: atom_id res chain seq x y z
N MET A 1 45.83 -36.71 8.78
CA MET A 1 45.35 -35.32 8.60
C MET A 1 43.83 -35.38 8.49
N ASN A 2 43.10 -35.00 9.55
CA ASN A 2 41.64 -34.94 9.50
C ASN A 2 41.20 -33.67 8.76
N PRO A 3 40.16 -33.72 7.90
CA PRO A 3 39.61 -32.50 7.33
C PRO A 3 38.82 -31.76 8.42
N LEU A 4 39.27 -30.54 8.72
CA LEU A 4 38.52 -29.56 9.50
C LEU A 4 37.32 -29.10 8.66
N LEU A 5 36.14 -29.58 9.02
CA LEU A 5 34.87 -29.08 8.50
C LEU A 5 34.50 -27.82 9.32
N SER A 6 34.75 -26.62 8.79
CA SER A 6 34.25 -25.38 9.40
C SER A 6 32.83 -25.12 8.90
N LEU A 7 31.84 -25.42 9.76
CA LEU A 7 30.45 -25.04 9.52
C LEU A 7 30.25 -23.60 10.00
N ALA A 8 30.32 -22.64 9.08
CA ALA A 8 29.91 -21.26 9.37
C ALA A 8 28.37 -21.17 9.30
N LEU A 9 27.71 -21.39 10.44
CA LEU A 9 26.30 -21.05 10.59
C LEU A 9 26.19 -19.52 10.69
N ALA A 10 25.73 -18.89 9.61
CA ALA A 10 25.17 -17.55 9.73
C ALA A 10 23.88 -17.69 10.55
N SER A 11 23.92 -17.29 11.81
CA SER A 11 22.70 -17.04 12.58
C SER A 11 21.84 -16.09 11.76
N SER A 12 20.66 -16.55 11.30
CA SER A 12 19.62 -15.61 10.93
C SER A 12 19.37 -14.78 12.18
N GLN A 13 19.84 -13.54 12.17
CA GLN A 13 19.50 -12.60 13.21
C GLN A 13 17.98 -12.58 13.20
N ALA A 14 17.35 -13.04 14.29
CA ALA A 14 15.90 -12.97 14.46
C ALA A 14 15.50 -11.58 13.97
N ALA A 15 14.62 -11.52 12.96
CA ALA A 15 14.33 -10.27 12.26
C ALA A 15 13.99 -9.23 13.34
N ALA A 16 14.92 -8.29 13.56
CA ALA A 16 14.68 -7.21 14.50
C ALA A 16 13.34 -6.60 14.10
N SER A 17 12.44 -6.40 15.08
CA SER A 17 11.12 -5.84 14.80
C SER A 17 11.29 -4.65 13.86
N ALA A 18 10.61 -4.66 12.71
CA ALA A 18 10.78 -3.64 11.70
C ALA A 18 10.69 -2.24 12.36
N PRO A 19 11.50 -1.26 11.93
CA PRO A 19 11.41 0.09 12.48
C PRO A 19 9.96 0.59 12.34
N TRP A 20 9.53 1.42 13.28
CA TRP A 20 8.25 2.10 13.15
C TRP A 20 8.21 2.84 11.82
N THR A 21 7.39 2.34 10.90
CA THR A 21 7.15 2.93 9.59
C THR A 21 5.69 3.30 9.53
N LEU A 22 5.40 4.53 9.94
CA LEU A 22 4.05 5.06 10.09
C LEU A 22 3.80 6.11 9.00
N GLY A 23 2.54 6.30 8.65
CA GLY A 23 2.13 7.35 7.72
C GLY A 23 2.87 7.30 6.38
N TYR A 24 3.38 8.45 5.93
CA TYR A 24 4.03 8.58 4.62
C TYR A 24 5.30 7.73 4.49
N GLU A 25 6.01 7.48 5.60
CA GLU A 25 7.24 6.69 5.55
C GLU A 25 6.97 5.29 5.01
N ALA A 26 5.86 4.66 5.43
CA ALA A 26 5.43 3.34 4.96
C ALA A 26 5.24 3.27 3.44
N LEU A 27 4.81 4.38 2.80
CA LEU A 27 4.62 4.48 1.35
C LEU A 27 5.95 4.62 0.59
N SER A 28 7.03 4.98 1.29
CA SER A 28 8.34 5.26 0.70
C SER A 28 9.38 4.15 0.92
N ARG A 29 8.98 3.05 1.56
CA ARG A 29 9.86 1.95 2.00
C ARG A 29 9.45 0.59 1.43
N PRO A 30 9.37 0.41 0.10
CA PRO A 30 9.05 -0.89 -0.48
C PRO A 30 10.09 -1.98 -0.14
N ASP A 31 11.31 -1.59 0.24
CA ASP A 31 12.32 -2.49 0.80
C ASP A 31 11.82 -3.28 2.02
N LEU A 32 10.88 -2.72 2.79
CA LEU A 32 10.27 -3.33 3.97
C LEU A 32 8.99 -4.13 3.69
N LEU A 33 8.52 -4.26 2.44
CA LEU A 33 7.36 -5.10 2.13
C LEU A 33 7.46 -6.55 2.65
N PRO A 34 8.65 -7.20 2.65
CA PRO A 34 8.80 -8.54 3.22
C PRO A 34 8.88 -8.58 4.76
N ALA A 35 8.93 -7.43 5.43
CA ALA A 35 9.08 -7.36 6.88
C ALA A 35 7.70 -7.42 7.56
N TYR A 36 7.63 -8.07 8.72
CA TYR A 36 6.45 -8.00 9.57
C TYR A 36 6.20 -6.56 10.02
N ARG A 37 4.98 -6.08 9.79
CA ARG A 37 4.54 -4.77 10.26
C ARG A 37 4.28 -4.80 11.76
N ARG A 38 4.40 -3.64 12.40
CA ARG A 38 4.09 -3.46 13.83
C ARG A 38 2.61 -3.15 14.11
N SER A 39 1.78 -3.06 13.08
CA SER A 39 0.32 -2.96 13.24
C SER A 39 -0.22 -4.24 13.86
N ILE A 40 -1.07 -4.11 14.87
CA ILE A 40 -1.72 -5.25 15.54
C ILE A 40 -3.02 -5.66 14.86
N GLN A 41 -3.60 -4.76 14.08
CA GLN A 41 -4.81 -5.01 13.31
C GLN A 41 -4.80 -4.16 12.06
N VAL A 42 -5.30 -4.73 10.97
CA VAL A 42 -5.68 -4.01 9.76
C VAL A 42 -7.15 -4.26 9.51
N GLY A 43 -7.86 -3.24 9.06
CA GLY A 43 -9.30 -3.32 8.89
C GLY A 43 -9.82 -2.34 7.86
N ALA A 44 -11.11 -2.45 7.58
CA ALA A 44 -11.84 -1.55 6.73
C ALA A 44 -13.22 -1.26 7.33
N VAL A 45 -13.68 -0.03 7.16
CA VAL A 45 -15.10 0.31 7.32
C VAL A 45 -15.62 0.61 5.93
N THR A 46 -16.58 -0.19 5.46
CA THR A 46 -17.08 -0.12 4.10
C THR A 46 -18.60 -0.08 4.08
N SER A 47 -19.16 0.24 2.92
CA SER A 47 -20.60 0.24 2.66
C SER A 47 -21.19 -1.15 2.43
N TYR A 48 -20.48 -2.23 2.77
CA TYR A 48 -20.94 -3.61 2.48
C TYR A 48 -22.32 -3.91 3.05
N ASP A 49 -23.06 -4.75 2.33
CA ASP A 49 -24.36 -5.23 2.74
C ASP A 49 -24.24 -6.18 3.94
N ARG A 50 -24.73 -5.74 5.10
CA ARG A 50 -24.68 -6.51 6.36
C ARG A 50 -25.62 -7.70 6.38
N THR A 51 -26.48 -7.85 5.37
CA THR A 51 -27.36 -9.01 5.19
C THR A 51 -26.78 -10.04 4.22
N GLU A 52 -25.50 -9.87 3.80
CA GLU A 52 -24.82 -10.73 2.83
C GLU A 52 -25.48 -10.70 1.43
N GLY A 53 -26.24 -9.63 1.16
CA GLY A 53 -26.82 -9.32 -0.14
C GLY A 53 -25.86 -8.51 -1.02
N ASN A 54 -26.43 -7.71 -1.92
CA ASN A 54 -25.68 -6.88 -2.86
C ASN A 54 -26.06 -5.39 -2.73
N ASP A 55 -26.65 -4.96 -1.61
CA ASP A 55 -26.88 -3.54 -1.34
C ASP A 55 -25.65 -2.87 -0.72
N ASP A 56 -24.48 -3.03 -1.36
CA ASP A 56 -23.18 -2.54 -0.88
C ASP A 56 -23.00 -1.01 -0.98
N GLY A 57 -24.10 -0.26 -1.12
CA GLY A 57 -24.10 1.19 -1.30
C GLY A 57 -25.15 1.70 -2.27
N PHE A 58 -25.95 0.84 -2.91
CA PHE A 58 -26.98 1.25 -3.87
C PHE A 58 -28.07 2.10 -3.22
N SER A 59 -28.63 1.63 -2.10
CA SER A 59 -29.65 2.38 -1.34
C SER A 59 -29.05 3.38 -0.35
N GLY A 60 -27.75 3.23 -0.04
CA GLY A 60 -27.07 3.95 1.04
C GLY A 60 -27.42 3.46 2.46
N LYS A 61 -28.23 2.40 2.62
CA LYS A 61 -28.68 1.87 3.91
C LYS A 61 -27.53 1.43 4.82
N TYR A 62 -26.48 0.84 4.26
CA TYR A 62 -25.30 0.36 5.00
C TYR A 62 -24.08 1.28 4.88
N SER A 63 -24.22 2.40 4.15
CA SER A 63 -23.15 3.34 3.83
C SER A 63 -22.78 4.32 4.95
N PHE A 64 -22.83 3.86 6.20
CA PHE A 64 -22.41 4.57 7.40
C PHE A 64 -22.41 3.60 8.60
N VAL A 65 -21.67 3.94 9.66
CA VAL A 65 -21.71 3.18 10.93
C VAL A 65 -22.89 3.58 11.79
N ARG A 66 -23.28 4.87 11.77
CA ARG A 66 -24.50 5.39 12.41
C ARG A 66 -24.87 6.78 11.84
N LYS A 67 -26.07 7.25 12.17
CA LYS A 67 -26.50 8.63 11.94
C LYS A 67 -26.38 9.46 13.21
N GLU A 68 -25.99 10.73 13.07
CA GLU A 68 -26.01 11.73 14.14
C GLU A 68 -26.75 12.98 13.61
N GLY A 69 -28.04 13.09 13.91
CA GLY A 69 -28.90 14.12 13.31
C GLY A 69 -28.96 13.97 11.78
N ASP A 70 -28.66 15.06 11.06
CA ASP A 70 -28.59 15.11 9.59
C ASP A 70 -27.21 14.75 9.03
N THR A 71 -26.37 14.06 9.81
CA THR A 71 -25.02 13.65 9.40
C THR A 71 -24.82 12.14 9.47
N LEU A 72 -23.87 11.65 8.68
CA LEU A 72 -23.48 10.24 8.63
C LEU A 72 -22.10 10.07 9.24
N VAL A 73 -21.98 9.21 10.24
CA VAL A 73 -20.67 8.79 10.74
C VAL A 73 -20.19 7.67 9.83
N LEU A 74 -19.09 7.89 9.09
CA LEU A 74 -18.52 6.90 8.17
C LEU A 74 -17.53 5.96 8.86
N ALA A 75 -16.87 6.44 9.92
CA ALA A 75 -15.99 5.65 10.77
C ALA A 75 -15.90 6.27 12.16
N ASP A 76 -15.72 5.42 13.17
CA ASP A 76 -15.45 5.80 14.56
C ASP A 76 -14.45 4.78 15.12
N LEU A 77 -13.17 5.09 14.98
CA LEU A 77 -12.06 4.17 15.24
C LEU A 77 -11.38 4.54 16.55
N GLN A 78 -10.99 3.53 17.31
CA GLN A 78 -10.41 3.66 18.64
C GLN A 78 -8.98 3.07 18.68
N GLY A 79 -8.19 3.60 19.61
CA GLY A 79 -6.77 3.27 19.76
C GLY A 79 -5.86 4.08 18.82
N PRO A 80 -4.53 3.94 18.95
CA PRO A 80 -3.59 4.57 18.04
C PRO A 80 -3.67 3.90 16.66
N GLY A 81 -3.81 4.69 15.60
CA GLY A 81 -4.03 4.16 14.27
C GLY A 81 -3.78 5.13 13.14
N VAL A 82 -3.81 4.61 11.92
CA VAL A 82 -3.68 5.38 10.68
C VAL A 82 -4.79 4.96 9.73
N ILE A 83 -5.60 5.90 9.24
CA ILE A 83 -6.39 5.65 8.03
C ILE A 83 -5.40 5.63 6.86
N THR A 84 -5.31 4.50 6.16
CA THR A 84 -4.29 4.25 5.14
C THR A 84 -4.82 4.44 3.72
N ARG A 85 -6.14 4.32 3.53
CA ARG A 85 -6.79 4.53 2.23
C ARG A 85 -8.24 4.94 2.42
N ILE A 86 -8.68 5.90 1.61
CA ILE A 86 -10.10 6.22 1.41
C ILE A 86 -10.39 6.07 -0.08
N HIS A 87 -11.49 5.40 -0.42
CA HIS A 87 -11.94 5.22 -1.79
C HIS A 87 -13.46 5.37 -1.89
N THR A 88 -13.92 5.96 -2.99
CA THR A 88 -15.33 5.97 -3.39
C THR A 88 -15.46 6.18 -4.91
N PRO A 89 -16.35 5.45 -5.60
CA PRO A 89 -16.74 5.77 -6.98
C PRO A 89 -17.66 6.99 -7.08
N THR A 90 -18.26 7.41 -5.97
CA THR A 90 -19.34 8.40 -5.93
C THR A 90 -19.02 9.52 -4.93
N PRO A 91 -17.87 10.21 -5.06
CA PRO A 91 -17.57 11.33 -4.18
C PRO A 91 -18.56 12.46 -4.40
N THR A 92 -18.91 13.11 -3.30
CA THR A 92 -19.84 14.24 -3.27
C THR A 92 -19.14 15.51 -2.79
N ASP A 93 -19.84 16.64 -2.75
CA ASP A 93 -19.24 17.94 -2.40
C ASP A 93 -19.62 18.43 -1.00
N GLU A 94 -20.41 17.64 -0.25
CA GLU A 94 -20.70 17.90 1.15
C GLU A 94 -19.43 17.81 2.01
N PRO A 95 -19.38 18.57 3.13
CA PRO A 95 -18.26 18.54 4.06
C PRO A 95 -18.04 17.15 4.65
N LEU A 96 -16.81 16.66 4.54
CA LEU A 96 -16.28 15.53 5.27
C LEU A 96 -15.38 16.06 6.40
N GLU A 97 -15.67 15.65 7.62
CA GLU A 97 -15.08 16.15 8.84
C GLU A 97 -14.36 15.03 9.60
N PHE A 98 -13.16 15.32 10.10
CA PHE A 98 -12.36 14.39 10.91
C PHE A 98 -12.12 14.99 12.29
N TYR A 99 -12.63 14.30 13.31
CA TYR A 99 -12.47 14.62 14.72
C TYR A 99 -11.45 13.66 15.32
N PHE A 100 -10.46 14.18 16.03
CA PHE A 100 -9.36 13.40 16.58
C PHE A 100 -9.44 13.37 18.10
N ASP A 101 -9.10 12.23 18.70
CA ASP A 101 -8.86 12.09 20.14
C ASP A 101 -9.97 12.64 21.06
N GLY A 102 -11.23 12.57 20.62
CA GLY A 102 -12.40 13.06 21.38
C GLY A 102 -12.66 14.56 21.27
N GLU A 103 -12.00 15.27 20.35
CA GLU A 103 -12.21 16.69 20.13
C GLU A 103 -13.64 17.01 19.66
N THR A 104 -14.14 18.17 20.10
CA THR A 104 -15.47 18.67 19.72
C THR A 104 -15.46 19.49 18.42
N LYS A 105 -14.28 19.87 17.92
CA LYS A 105 -14.08 20.56 16.65
C LYS A 105 -13.24 19.67 15.73
N PRO A 106 -13.60 19.53 14.44
CA PRO A 106 -12.81 18.75 13.51
C PRO A 106 -11.50 19.48 13.20
N ARG A 107 -10.41 18.73 13.02
CA ARG A 107 -9.12 19.29 12.56
C ARG A 107 -9.06 19.37 11.04
N LEU A 108 -9.74 18.47 10.35
CA LEU A 108 -9.79 18.42 8.89
C LEU A 108 -11.24 18.51 8.44
N VAL A 109 -11.52 19.51 7.61
CA VAL A 109 -12.83 19.74 6.98
C VAL A 109 -12.60 20.11 5.52
N LEU A 110 -13.20 19.36 4.61
CA LEU A 110 -13.14 19.64 3.18
C LEU A 110 -14.32 18.97 2.45
N PRO A 111 -14.72 19.45 1.27
CA PRO A 111 -15.64 18.71 0.40
C PRO A 111 -15.12 17.29 0.17
N TYR A 112 -15.99 16.27 0.27
CA TYR A 112 -15.57 14.86 0.16
C TYR A 112 -14.75 14.59 -1.12
N ARG A 113 -15.14 15.20 -2.25
CA ARG A 113 -14.43 15.12 -3.53
C ARG A 113 -12.98 15.61 -3.48
N GLN A 114 -12.66 16.61 -2.66
CA GLN A 114 -11.31 17.20 -2.58
C GLN A 114 -10.26 16.25 -1.99
N LEU A 115 -10.66 15.16 -1.33
CA LEU A 115 -9.73 14.09 -0.97
C LEU A 115 -9.02 13.49 -2.20
N PHE A 116 -9.59 13.61 -3.40
CA PHE A 116 -9.22 12.82 -4.57
C PHE A 116 -8.70 13.65 -5.75
N THR A 117 -8.95 14.97 -5.78
CA THR A 117 -8.65 15.80 -6.96
C THR A 117 -7.15 16.01 -7.18
N GLY A 118 -6.37 16.06 -6.10
CA GLY A 118 -4.95 16.38 -6.16
C GLY A 118 -4.64 17.87 -6.12
N GLU A 119 -5.63 18.71 -5.83
CA GLU A 119 -5.57 20.18 -5.96
C GLU A 119 -5.43 20.90 -4.61
N THR A 120 -5.58 20.19 -3.49
CA THR A 120 -5.60 20.77 -2.15
C THR A 120 -4.61 20.05 -1.26
N ALA A 121 -3.57 20.74 -0.77
CA ALA A 121 -2.62 20.13 0.15
C ALA A 121 -3.31 19.70 1.46
N PRO A 122 -2.94 18.54 2.06
CA PRO A 122 -1.89 17.62 1.62
C PRO A 122 -2.34 16.57 0.56
N PHE A 123 -3.59 16.60 0.11
CA PHE A 123 -4.18 15.71 -0.89
C PHE A 123 -3.69 16.04 -2.30
N LEU A 124 -2.45 15.61 -2.59
CA LEU A 124 -1.75 15.88 -3.84
C LEU A 124 -1.41 14.59 -4.60
N LYS A 125 -1.44 14.65 -5.94
CA LYS A 125 -1.01 13.55 -6.81
C LYS A 125 0.48 13.21 -6.61
N PRO A 126 0.90 11.95 -6.81
CA PRO A 126 0.12 10.78 -7.20
C PRO A 126 -0.49 10.01 -6.00
N LEU A 127 -0.44 10.56 -4.78
CA LEU A 127 -1.00 9.88 -3.60
C LEU A 127 -2.53 9.84 -3.64
N VAL A 128 -3.14 10.75 -4.40
CA VAL A 128 -4.58 10.81 -4.64
C VAL A 128 -4.86 10.88 -6.13
N GLY A 129 -6.06 10.51 -6.54
CA GLY A 129 -6.49 10.64 -7.92
C GLY A 129 -7.79 9.91 -8.20
N PHE A 130 -8.09 9.77 -9.49
CA PHE A 130 -9.19 8.96 -10.01
C PHE A 130 -8.62 7.86 -10.90
N ALA A 131 -9.16 6.65 -10.80
CA ALA A 131 -8.87 5.53 -11.68
C ALA A 131 -10.19 4.84 -12.07
N GLY A 132 -10.12 3.73 -12.84
CA GLY A 132 -11.29 3.05 -13.44
C GLY A 132 -12.42 2.60 -12.49
N GLY A 133 -12.27 2.77 -11.17
CA GLY A 133 -13.30 2.46 -10.17
C GLY A 133 -13.57 3.57 -9.15
N GLY A 134 -13.10 4.80 -9.35
CA GLY A 134 -13.41 5.93 -8.46
C GLY A 134 -12.22 6.75 -7.99
N GLY A 135 -12.50 7.67 -7.07
CA GLY A 135 -11.52 8.47 -6.36
C GLY A 135 -10.79 7.63 -5.31
N TYR A 136 -9.48 7.78 -5.21
CA TYR A 136 -8.64 7.16 -4.20
C TYR A 136 -7.76 8.21 -3.50
N SER A 137 -7.54 8.01 -2.21
CA SER A 137 -6.57 8.77 -1.43
C SER A 137 -5.76 7.81 -0.57
N TYR A 138 -4.44 7.79 -0.80
CA TYR A 138 -3.44 7.12 0.03
C TYR A 138 -2.78 8.08 1.02
N ILE A 139 -3.34 9.29 1.21
CA ILE A 139 -2.86 10.22 2.22
C ILE A 139 -3.11 9.63 3.60
N PRO A 140 -2.06 9.34 4.38
CA PRO A 140 -2.24 8.75 5.70
C PRO A 140 -2.80 9.77 6.67
N ILE A 141 -3.84 9.39 7.41
CA ILE A 141 -4.45 10.23 8.44
C ILE A 141 -4.23 9.55 9.80
N PRO A 142 -3.15 9.90 10.53
CA PRO A 142 -2.83 9.30 11.82
C PRO A 142 -3.72 9.86 12.94
N TYR A 143 -3.97 9.04 13.95
CA TYR A 143 -4.68 9.39 15.18
C TYR A 143 -4.08 8.64 16.37
N LYS A 144 -3.96 9.31 17.51
CA LYS A 144 -3.26 8.81 18.70
C LYS A 144 -4.17 8.01 19.62
N LYS A 145 -5.43 8.43 19.76
CA LYS A 145 -6.42 7.81 20.63
C LYS A 145 -7.66 7.38 19.87
N SER A 146 -8.14 8.20 18.94
CA SER A 146 -9.35 7.90 18.16
C SER A 146 -9.49 8.81 16.95
N VAL A 147 -10.24 8.38 15.93
CA VAL A 147 -10.74 9.26 14.86
C VAL A 147 -12.22 8.99 14.58
N LYS A 148 -13.03 10.05 14.53
CA LYS A 148 -14.40 10.00 14.03
C LYS A 148 -14.49 10.75 12.71
N VAL A 149 -14.97 10.08 11.67
CA VAL A 149 -15.14 10.62 10.31
C VAL A 149 -16.62 10.83 10.06
N VAL A 150 -17.02 12.07 9.78
CA VAL A 150 -18.42 12.47 9.63
C VAL A 150 -18.63 13.12 8.27
N LEU A 151 -19.62 12.65 7.51
CA LEU A 151 -20.06 13.27 6.28
C LEU A 151 -21.37 14.03 6.54
N ARG A 152 -21.40 15.33 6.21
CA ARG A 152 -22.58 16.18 6.35
C ARG A 152 -23.56 16.03 5.18
N ALA A 153 -24.05 14.80 4.99
CA ALA A 153 -25.00 14.45 3.94
C ALA A 153 -26.17 13.64 4.52
N LYS A 154 -27.31 13.62 3.82
CA LYS A 154 -28.47 12.78 4.20
C LYS A 154 -28.29 11.32 3.81
N SER A 155 -27.49 11.07 2.77
CA SER A 155 -27.19 9.76 2.20
C SER A 155 -25.82 9.80 1.54
N THR A 156 -25.16 8.65 1.49
CA THR A 156 -23.98 8.42 0.65
C THR A 156 -24.04 7.00 0.10
N GLN A 157 -23.31 6.74 -0.98
CA GLN A 157 -23.30 5.44 -1.63
C GLN A 157 -22.04 4.65 -1.23
N PHE A 158 -21.32 4.13 -2.20
CA PHE A 158 -20.20 3.21 -1.98
C PHE A 158 -19.01 3.93 -1.33
N TYR A 159 -18.42 3.34 -0.29
CA TYR A 159 -17.14 3.80 0.25
C TYR A 159 -16.35 2.66 0.88
N ASP A 160 -15.04 2.85 0.90
CA ASP A 160 -14.09 1.97 1.57
C ASP A 160 -13.05 2.82 2.31
N LEU A 161 -12.97 2.66 3.63
CA LEU A 161 -12.03 3.35 4.50
C LEU A 161 -11.16 2.30 5.20
N ASN A 162 -9.93 2.14 4.74
CA ASN A 162 -8.97 1.17 5.27
C ASN A 162 -8.12 1.82 6.37
N TYR A 163 -7.81 1.07 7.41
CA TYR A 163 -6.99 1.53 8.53
C TYR A 163 -6.07 0.44 9.07
N ALA A 164 -5.06 0.88 9.80
CA ALA A 164 -4.19 0.04 10.62
C ALA A 164 -4.17 0.56 12.06
N THR A 165 -4.33 -0.34 13.02
CA THR A 165 -4.24 -0.08 14.46
C THR A 165 -2.87 -0.54 14.98
N TYR A 166 -2.32 0.23 15.91
CA TYR A 166 -1.01 -0.01 16.49
C TYR A 166 -1.09 -0.17 18.02
N PRO A 167 -0.08 -0.79 18.64
CA PRO A 167 0.08 -0.82 20.09
C PRO A 167 0.06 0.58 20.72
N THR A 168 -0.29 0.66 22.01
CA THR A 168 -0.38 1.93 22.76
C THR A 168 0.94 2.69 22.89
N ASP A 169 2.08 2.01 22.75
CA ASP A 169 3.43 2.59 22.76
C ASP A 169 3.91 3.04 21.37
N ALA A 170 3.06 2.94 20.34
CA ALA A 170 3.39 3.43 19.01
C ALA A 170 3.66 4.95 19.02
N PRO A 171 4.76 5.42 18.40
CA PRO A 171 5.13 6.84 18.36
C PRO A 171 4.30 7.57 17.30
N ILE A 172 2.98 7.54 17.47
CA ILE A 172 2.01 8.15 16.55
C ILE A 172 1.41 9.40 17.17
N GLU A 173 1.32 10.44 16.35
CA GLU A 173 0.65 11.69 16.69
C GLU A 173 -0.55 11.88 15.76
N SER A 174 -1.62 12.46 16.29
CA SER A 174 -2.82 12.74 15.51
C SER A 174 -2.53 13.78 14.42
N TYR A 175 -3.26 13.67 13.32
CA TYR A 175 -3.19 14.58 12.19
C TYR A 175 -3.17 16.05 12.64
N SER A 176 -2.30 16.83 12.00
CA SER A 176 -2.16 18.27 12.20
C SER A 176 -2.59 19.00 10.91
N PRO A 177 -3.47 20.02 11.00
CA PRO A 177 -3.78 20.87 9.85
C PRO A 177 -2.57 21.64 9.34
N THR A 178 -1.62 21.94 10.22
CA THR A 178 -0.34 22.54 9.87
C THR A 178 0.69 21.45 9.67
N GLU A 179 1.05 21.20 8.42
CA GLU A 179 2.05 20.21 8.04
C GLU A 179 3.45 20.65 8.52
N SER A 180 4.10 19.81 9.33
CA SER A 180 5.48 20.05 9.75
C SER A 180 6.45 19.88 8.58
N ALA A 181 7.65 20.48 8.67
CA ALA A 181 8.69 20.29 7.65
C ALA A 181 9.07 18.80 7.47
N LYS A 182 9.07 18.03 8.57
CA LYS A 182 9.30 16.58 8.55
C LYS A 182 8.21 15.86 7.76
N THR A 183 6.94 16.09 8.10
CA THR A 183 5.79 15.45 7.43
C THR A 183 5.74 15.79 5.94
N ARG A 184 6.05 17.04 5.59
CA ARG A 184 6.16 17.48 4.19
C ARG A 184 7.22 16.70 3.43
N ALA A 185 8.43 16.58 3.99
CA ALA A 185 9.52 15.85 3.36
C ALA A 185 9.19 14.35 3.20
N GLU A 186 8.52 13.75 4.18
CA GLU A 186 8.05 12.35 4.08
C GLU A 186 6.99 12.19 2.98
N ARG A 187 6.03 13.11 2.87
CA ARG A 187 5.02 13.12 1.79
C ARG A 187 5.68 13.26 0.42
N GLU A 188 6.60 14.22 0.25
CA GLU A 188 7.32 14.43 -1.00
C GLU A 188 8.14 13.19 -1.39
N ARG A 189 8.76 12.51 -0.42
CA ARG A 189 9.45 11.24 -0.66
C ARG A 189 8.48 10.16 -1.12
N ALA A 190 7.32 10.02 -0.48
CA ALA A 190 6.29 9.07 -0.90
C ALA A 190 5.80 9.37 -2.33
N GLN A 191 5.52 10.64 -2.66
CA GLN A 191 5.16 11.07 -4.01
C GLN A 191 6.23 10.71 -5.04
N LYS A 192 7.51 10.94 -4.71
CA LYS A 192 8.64 10.58 -5.58
C LYS A 192 8.75 9.08 -5.82
N VAL A 193 8.55 8.26 -4.79
CA VAL A 193 8.57 6.80 -4.92
C VAL A 193 7.41 6.33 -5.79
N LEU A 194 6.18 6.80 -5.53
CA LEU A 194 4.99 6.39 -6.29
C LEU A 194 5.01 6.89 -7.75
N ALA A 195 5.65 8.02 -8.03
CA ALA A 195 5.82 8.52 -9.40
C ALA A 195 6.98 7.85 -10.17
N SER A 196 7.77 6.99 -9.51
CA SER A 196 8.97 6.43 -10.11
C SER A 196 8.65 5.28 -11.06
N THR A 197 9.25 5.31 -12.25
CA THR A 197 9.22 4.20 -13.21
C THR A 197 10.27 3.12 -12.92
N ASP A 198 11.21 3.39 -12.00
CA ASP A 198 12.24 2.45 -11.55
C ASP A 198 12.29 2.39 -10.02
N LEU A 199 11.61 1.39 -9.46
CA LEU A 199 11.55 1.17 -8.01
C LEU A 199 12.78 0.47 -7.43
N THR A 200 13.75 0.06 -8.26
CA THR A 200 14.92 -0.72 -7.82
C THR A 200 15.68 -0.06 -6.67
N PRO A 201 15.95 1.27 -6.67
CA PRO A 201 16.66 1.93 -5.57
C PRO A 201 15.89 1.94 -4.25
N TYR A 202 14.57 1.77 -4.29
CA TYR A 202 13.70 1.81 -3.11
C TYR A 202 13.31 0.41 -2.62
N ASN A 203 13.42 -0.62 -3.47
CA ASN A 203 13.03 -2.00 -3.17
C ASN A 203 14.14 -2.80 -2.45
N VAL A 204 15.22 -2.14 -2.03
CA VAL A 204 16.31 -2.73 -1.25
C VAL A 204 16.74 -1.76 -0.14
N PRO A 205 17.33 -2.25 0.97
CA PRO A 205 17.85 -1.38 2.01
C PRO A 205 18.86 -0.36 1.47
N ALA A 206 18.88 0.84 2.07
CA ALA A 206 19.83 1.88 1.70
C ALA A 206 21.28 1.38 1.80
N GLY A 207 22.11 1.72 0.81
CA GLY A 207 23.50 1.27 0.74
C GLY A 207 23.70 -0.16 0.20
N THR A 208 22.63 -0.89 -0.14
CA THR A 208 22.75 -2.22 -0.76
C THR A 208 23.52 -2.12 -2.08
N LYS A 209 24.62 -2.88 -2.19
CA LYS A 209 25.36 -3.02 -3.44
C LYS A 209 24.57 -3.91 -4.42
N LEU A 210 24.05 -3.31 -5.48
CA LEU A 210 23.35 -4.03 -6.54
C LEU A 210 24.33 -4.58 -7.56
N SER A 211 24.15 -5.85 -7.93
CA SER A 211 24.76 -6.44 -9.12
C SER A 211 23.70 -6.53 -10.22
N ARG A 212 24.04 -6.11 -11.44
CA ARG A 212 23.13 -6.19 -12.58
C ARG A 212 23.61 -7.29 -13.52
N HIS A 213 22.79 -8.32 -13.70
CA HIS A 213 22.97 -9.31 -14.74
C HIS A 213 22.11 -8.92 -15.95
N ARG A 214 22.75 -8.72 -17.11
CA ARG A 214 22.05 -8.44 -18.37
C ARG A 214 22.06 -9.71 -19.21
N PHE A 215 20.98 -9.93 -19.93
CA PHE A 215 20.85 -11.00 -20.91
C PHE A 215 20.36 -10.39 -22.23
N ASP A 216 20.80 -10.98 -23.33
CA ASP A 216 20.34 -10.71 -24.68
C ASP A 216 20.38 -12.05 -25.42
N THR A 217 19.22 -12.68 -25.55
CA THR A 217 19.12 -14.09 -25.96
C THR A 217 17.89 -14.33 -26.79
N LEU A 218 18.04 -15.09 -27.88
CA LEU A 218 16.93 -15.53 -28.71
C LEU A 218 16.20 -16.70 -28.04
N LEU A 219 14.90 -16.57 -27.81
CA LEU A 219 14.03 -17.64 -27.39
C LEU A 219 13.31 -18.25 -28.61
N SER A 220 13.74 -19.44 -29.04
CA SER A 220 13.07 -20.17 -30.12
C SER A 220 11.83 -20.93 -29.63
N PRO A 221 10.84 -21.20 -30.51
CA PRO A 221 9.65 -21.97 -30.16
C PRO A 221 9.99 -23.31 -29.49
N GLY A 222 9.30 -23.62 -28.39
CA GLY A 222 9.49 -24.86 -27.63
C GLY A 222 10.82 -24.98 -26.88
N LYS A 223 11.66 -23.94 -26.87
CA LYS A 223 12.92 -23.90 -26.13
C LYS A 223 12.78 -23.10 -24.84
N SER A 224 13.80 -23.20 -23.99
CA SER A 224 13.92 -22.40 -22.77
C SER A 224 15.29 -21.76 -22.72
N VAL A 225 15.36 -20.55 -22.18
CA VAL A 225 16.61 -19.84 -21.90
C VAL A 225 16.70 -19.58 -20.41
N THR A 226 17.87 -19.83 -19.83
CA THR A 226 18.15 -19.52 -18.42
C THR A 226 18.64 -18.08 -18.31
N LEU A 227 17.88 -17.23 -17.64
CA LEU A 227 18.22 -15.81 -17.47
C LEU A 227 19.16 -15.58 -16.27
N LEU A 228 19.11 -16.45 -15.27
CA LEU A 228 19.94 -16.39 -14.07
C LEU A 228 20.01 -17.79 -13.44
N ASP A 229 21.20 -18.25 -13.10
CA ASP A 229 21.43 -19.38 -12.18
C ASP A 229 22.35 -18.91 -11.05
N ALA A 230 21.82 -18.85 -9.83
CA ALA A 230 22.53 -18.38 -8.66
C ALA A 230 22.59 -19.49 -7.60
N LYS A 231 23.81 -19.80 -7.13
CA LYS A 231 24.07 -20.78 -6.06
C LYS A 231 24.24 -20.17 -4.67
N ARG A 232 24.10 -18.84 -4.57
CA ARG A 232 24.20 -18.10 -3.30
C ARG A 232 22.88 -17.44 -3.00
N GLY A 233 22.48 -17.46 -1.73
CA GLY A 233 21.31 -16.75 -1.25
C GLY A 233 21.39 -15.24 -1.54
N GLY A 234 20.24 -14.63 -1.80
CA GLY A 234 20.12 -13.21 -2.11
C GLY A 234 18.68 -12.81 -2.42
N ARG A 235 18.48 -11.53 -2.75
CA ARG A 235 17.18 -10.97 -3.15
C ARG A 235 17.25 -10.50 -4.61
N ILE A 236 16.29 -10.92 -5.43
CA ILE A 236 16.06 -10.28 -6.73
C ILE A 236 15.42 -8.92 -6.49
N ALA A 237 16.18 -7.85 -6.71
CA ALA A 237 15.72 -6.47 -6.47
C ALA A 237 14.78 -5.97 -7.59
N ALA A 238 15.01 -6.42 -8.82
CA ALA A 238 14.21 -6.10 -9.99
C ALA A 238 14.39 -7.19 -11.07
N LEU A 239 13.31 -7.49 -11.79
CA LEU A 239 13.31 -8.25 -13.03
C LEU A 239 12.75 -7.36 -14.13
N ARG A 240 13.47 -7.24 -15.25
CA ARG A 240 13.03 -6.45 -16.42
C ARG A 240 13.16 -7.32 -17.66
N LEU A 241 12.05 -7.53 -18.35
CA LEU A 241 12.01 -8.24 -19.62
C LEU A 241 11.69 -7.26 -20.75
N GLY A 242 12.34 -7.43 -21.89
CA GLY A 242 12.11 -6.59 -23.07
C GLY A 242 12.51 -7.31 -24.37
N PRO A 243 12.08 -6.77 -25.52
CA PRO A 243 11.20 -5.60 -25.65
C PRO A 243 9.76 -5.92 -25.23
N THR A 244 9.03 -4.91 -24.75
CA THR A 244 7.64 -5.09 -24.25
C THR A 244 6.69 -5.64 -25.31
N SER A 245 6.92 -5.32 -26.58
CA SER A 245 6.16 -5.84 -27.72
C SER A 245 6.21 -7.37 -27.84
N SER A 246 7.29 -8.02 -27.37
CA SER A 246 7.41 -9.48 -27.37
C SER A 246 6.48 -10.18 -26.37
N PHE A 247 5.93 -9.43 -25.42
CA PHE A 247 5.03 -9.94 -24.39
C PHE A 247 3.62 -9.35 -24.50
N ALA A 248 3.37 -8.50 -25.49
CA ALA A 248 2.09 -7.84 -25.69
C ALA A 248 1.08 -8.79 -26.35
N GLY A 249 -0.21 -8.59 -26.03
CA GLY A 249 -1.32 -9.35 -26.61
C GLY A 249 -1.78 -10.53 -25.75
N LYS A 250 -2.72 -11.32 -26.29
CA LYS A 250 -3.40 -12.40 -25.54
C LYS A 250 -2.77 -13.79 -25.73
N GLY A 251 -1.70 -13.89 -26.52
CA GLY A 251 -1.11 -15.17 -26.93
C GLY A 251 -0.51 -15.97 -25.78
N ARG A 252 0.00 -15.29 -24.73
CA ARG A 252 0.59 -15.94 -23.55
C ARG A 252 1.69 -16.95 -23.90
N ASP A 253 2.38 -16.73 -25.03
CA ASP A 253 3.25 -17.72 -25.67
C ASP A 253 4.61 -17.90 -24.97
N VAL A 254 4.99 -16.95 -24.11
CA VAL A 254 6.24 -16.99 -23.35
C VAL A 254 5.93 -17.20 -21.87
N LEU A 255 6.45 -18.28 -21.29
CA LEU A 255 6.32 -18.58 -19.87
C LEU A 255 7.55 -18.09 -19.09
N LEU A 256 7.31 -17.35 -18.00
CA LEU A 256 8.31 -17.06 -16.98
C LEU A 256 8.36 -18.22 -15.99
N ARG A 257 9.54 -18.80 -15.83
CA ARG A 257 9.80 -19.90 -14.89
C ARG A 257 10.82 -19.47 -13.84
N ILE A 258 10.47 -19.56 -12.55
CA ILE A 258 11.37 -19.30 -11.42
C ILE A 258 11.24 -20.41 -10.39
N SER A 259 12.37 -20.96 -9.97
CA SER A 259 12.50 -21.97 -8.92
C SER A 259 13.46 -21.47 -7.85
N TRP A 260 13.17 -21.79 -6.59
CA TRP A 260 14.01 -21.43 -5.44
C TRP A 260 14.54 -22.69 -4.77
N ASP A 261 15.64 -22.57 -4.03
CA ASP A 261 16.11 -23.56 -3.04
C ASP A 261 16.13 -25.05 -3.48
N GLY A 262 16.39 -25.29 -4.77
CA GLY A 262 16.45 -26.65 -5.34
C GLY A 262 15.09 -27.33 -5.53
N GLU A 263 13.98 -26.59 -5.49
CA GLU A 263 12.64 -27.11 -5.71
C GLU A 263 12.51 -27.82 -7.08
N LYS A 264 11.84 -28.98 -7.07
CA LYS A 264 11.61 -29.79 -8.28
C LYS A 264 10.55 -29.19 -9.20
N THR A 265 9.61 -28.42 -8.62
CA THR A 265 8.55 -27.71 -9.33
C THR A 265 8.81 -26.21 -9.26
N PRO A 266 8.58 -25.45 -10.34
CA PRO A 266 8.75 -24.01 -10.29
C PRO A 266 7.73 -23.35 -9.36
N SER A 267 8.22 -22.48 -8.48
CA SER A 267 7.40 -21.61 -7.62
C SER A 267 6.63 -20.55 -8.43
N ILE A 268 7.18 -20.13 -9.58
CA ILE A 268 6.50 -19.25 -10.54
C ILE A 268 6.55 -19.92 -11.91
N LEU A 269 5.38 -20.19 -12.49
CA LEU A 269 5.21 -20.68 -13.86
C LEU A 269 3.95 -20.06 -14.46
N VAL A 270 4.11 -18.91 -15.08
CA VAL A 270 3.00 -18.12 -15.64
C VAL A 270 3.41 -17.47 -16.96
N PRO A 271 2.46 -17.07 -17.82
CA PRO A 271 2.77 -16.22 -18.96
C PRO A 271 3.52 -14.96 -18.51
N ALA A 272 4.64 -14.64 -19.16
CA ALA A 272 5.47 -13.51 -18.80
C ALA A 272 4.71 -12.18 -18.93
N GLY A 273 3.83 -12.06 -19.93
CA GLY A 273 2.97 -10.87 -20.09
C GLY A 273 1.92 -10.70 -19.00
N ASP A 274 1.42 -11.79 -18.38
CA ASP A 274 0.41 -11.72 -17.31
C ASP A 274 1.06 -11.47 -15.93
N PHE A 275 2.36 -11.76 -15.78
CA PHE A 275 3.12 -11.51 -14.56
C PHE A 275 3.41 -10.02 -14.32
N PHE A 276 3.55 -9.25 -15.41
CA PHE A 276 3.87 -7.81 -15.41
C PHE A 276 2.61 -6.97 -15.65
#